data_AF-A0A8T5K8G6-F1
#
_entry.id   AF-A0A8T5K8G6-F1
#
_cell.length_a   1.000
_cell.length_b   1.000
_cell.length_c   1.000
_cell.angle_alpha   90.00
_cell.angle_beta   90.00
_cell.angle_gamma   90.00
#
_symmetry.space_group_name_H-M   'P 1'
#
loop_
_entity.id
_entity.type
_entity.pdbx_description
1 polymer ?
#
loop_
_entity_poly.entity_id
_entity_poly.type
_entity_poly.pdbx_seq_one_letter_code
_entity_poly.pdbx_strand_id
1 'polypeptide(L)'
;MKILLLLLIFVVCVTIGSSYAYALESTYPTINQRLTEIPTYCAVESITDKIESSEMDEMLAKSELAVNAWREKLQKSEITNKEFWDLKFKKIGKNESVTDDCTITILFRDDPEFSGSLLSKTLGAFMRNSIYIYYENQESIYGDKWMDGILKTIIHEMGHTFGLGHYTT
;
A
#
# COMPACT_ATOMS: atom_id res chain seq x y z
N MET A 1 -30.26 22.36 47.80
CA MET A 1 -30.37 23.10 46.51
C MET A 1 -29.04 23.21 45.76
N LYS A 2 -27.94 23.69 46.37
CA LYS A 2 -26.64 23.86 45.66
C LYS A 2 -26.05 22.58 45.05
N ILE A 3 -26.14 21.46 45.77
CA ILE A 3 -25.63 20.15 45.29
C ILE A 3 -26.45 19.60 44.13
N LEU A 4 -27.78 19.79 44.16
CA LEU A 4 -28.68 19.34 43.10
C LEU A 4 -28.42 20.12 41.79
N LEU A 5 -28.12 21.42 41.91
CA LEU A 5 -27.78 22.26 40.77
C LEU A 5 -26.44 21.85 40.14
N LEU A 6 -25.45 21.49 40.96
CA LEU A 6 -24.14 20.99 40.50
C LEU A 6 -24.27 19.64 39.77
N LEU A 7 -25.08 18.73 40.29
CA LEU A 7 -25.38 17.45 39.63
C LEU A 7 -26.07 17.66 38.28
N LEU A 8 -26.99 18.62 38.20
CA LEU A 8 -27.71 18.93 36.96
C LEU A 8 -26.75 19.48 35.89
N ILE A 9 -25.85 20.40 36.28
CA ILE A 9 -24.83 20.96 35.39
C ILE A 9 -23.87 19.85 34.91
N PHE A 10 -23.47 18.94 35.81
CA PHE A 10 -22.59 17.83 35.45
C PHE A 10 -23.24 16.89 34.42
N VAL A 11 -24.52 16.53 34.60
CA VAL A 11 -25.27 15.70 33.65
C VAL A 11 -25.41 16.40 32.29
N VAL A 12 -25.67 17.71 32.28
CA VAL A 12 -25.74 18.51 31.04
C VAL A 12 -24.38 18.55 30.33
N CYS A 13 -23.28 18.72 31.05
CA CYS A 13 -21.94 18.70 30.45
C CYS A 13 -21.57 17.32 29.85
N VAL A 14 -21.93 16.23 30.52
CA VAL A 14 -21.65 14.86 30.02
C VAL A 14 -22.50 14.55 28.77
N THR A 15 -23.76 15.00 28.74
CA THR A 15 -24.67 14.72 27.62
C THR A 15 -24.43 15.61 26.39
N ILE A 16 -23.93 16.83 26.57
CA ILE A 16 -23.54 17.72 25.46
C ILE A 16 -22.12 17.40 24.97
N GLY A 17 -21.21 16.99 25.87
CA GLY A 17 -19.84 16.62 25.54
C GLY A 17 -19.71 15.28 24.81
N SER A 18 -20.72 14.41 24.90
CA SER A 18 -20.88 13.26 24.01
C SER A 18 -21.44 13.66 22.65
N SER A 19 -20.93 14.75 22.07
CA SER A 19 -20.99 14.92 20.62
C SER A 19 -20.25 13.74 20.03
N TYR A 20 -21.03 12.80 19.53
CA TYR A 20 -20.62 11.62 18.80
C TYR A 20 -19.30 11.86 18.06
N ALA A 21 -18.22 11.30 18.58
CA ALA A 21 -17.17 10.81 17.70
C ALA A 21 -17.80 9.66 16.95
N TYR A 22 -18.66 9.97 15.96
CA TYR A 22 -18.81 9.07 14.85
C TYR A 22 -17.36 8.91 14.37
N ALA A 23 -16.78 7.73 14.61
CA ALA A 23 -15.87 7.23 13.61
C ALA A 23 -16.66 7.44 12.33
N LEU A 24 -16.23 8.39 11.48
CA LEU A 24 -16.65 8.41 10.09
C LEU A 24 -16.58 6.94 9.73
N GLU A 25 -17.75 6.32 9.53
CA GLU A 25 -17.82 4.97 9.03
C GLU A 25 -16.92 5.09 7.82
N SER A 26 -15.71 4.57 7.93
CA SER A 26 -14.76 4.65 6.86
C SER A 26 -15.41 3.73 5.87
N THR A 27 -16.25 4.33 5.03
CA THR A 27 -16.68 3.76 3.77
C THR A 27 -15.37 3.74 2.99
N TYR A 28 -14.50 2.80 3.36
CA TYR A 28 -13.49 2.28 2.50
C TYR A 28 -14.30 1.94 1.26
N PRO A 29 -14.07 2.65 0.14
CA PRO A 29 -14.79 2.35 -1.08
C PRO A 29 -14.66 0.83 -1.23
N THR A 30 -15.78 0.13 -1.30
CA THR A 30 -15.73 -1.29 -1.61
C THR A 30 -14.92 -1.36 -2.88
N ILE A 31 -13.70 -1.89 -2.79
CA ILE A 31 -12.82 -2.02 -3.95
C ILE A 31 -13.53 -3.05 -4.82
N ASN A 32 -14.41 -2.55 -5.69
CA ASN A 32 -15.20 -3.36 -6.62
C ASN A 32 -14.31 -3.89 -7.75
N GLN A 33 -13.03 -3.52 -7.74
CA GLN A 33 -12.03 -4.05 -8.63
C GLN A 33 -11.72 -5.49 -8.23
N ARG A 34 -12.20 -6.41 -9.06
CA ARG A 34 -11.83 -7.82 -9.05
C ARG A 34 -10.93 -8.06 -10.24
N LEU A 35 -9.85 -8.79 -10.03
CA LEU A 35 -9.06 -9.32 -11.14
C LEU A 35 -9.94 -10.27 -11.95
N THR A 36 -10.10 -10.00 -13.24
CA THR A 36 -10.89 -10.82 -14.17
C THR A 36 -10.06 -11.86 -14.91
N GLU A 37 -8.74 -11.76 -14.77
CA GLU A 37 -7.73 -12.62 -15.38
C GLU A 37 -6.54 -12.78 -14.43
N ILE A 38 -5.66 -13.73 -14.74
CA ILE A 38 -4.41 -13.92 -14.00
C ILE A 38 -3.54 -12.69 -14.21
N PRO A 39 -3.23 -11.89 -13.17
CA PRO A 39 -2.57 -10.62 -13.36
C PRO A 39 -1.09 -10.78 -13.71
N THR A 40 -0.62 -9.97 -14.65
CA THR A 40 0.80 -9.66 -14.79
C THR A 40 1.12 -8.38 -14.05
N TYR A 41 2.05 -8.46 -13.11
CA TYR A 41 2.61 -7.31 -12.40
C TYR A 41 3.85 -6.80 -13.12
N CYS A 42 3.83 -5.55 -13.53
CA CYS A 42 4.94 -4.90 -14.22
C CYS A 42 5.57 -3.84 -13.33
N ALA A 43 6.80 -4.07 -12.86
CA ALA A 43 7.54 -3.05 -12.11
C ALA A 43 8.37 -2.21 -13.08
N VAL A 44 8.17 -0.89 -13.02
CA VAL A 44 8.79 0.06 -13.94
C VAL A 44 9.98 0.71 -13.25
N GLU A 45 11.13 0.66 -13.90
CA GLU A 45 12.32 1.39 -13.49
C GLU A 45 12.00 2.90 -13.42
N SER A 46 12.38 3.55 -12.33
CA SER A 46 12.09 4.97 -12.15
C SER A 46 12.85 5.81 -13.17
N ILE A 47 12.20 6.86 -13.66
CA ILE A 47 12.83 7.82 -14.58
C ILE A 47 13.75 8.79 -13.82
N THR A 48 13.61 8.88 -12.50
CA THR A 48 14.41 9.77 -11.65
C THR A 48 15.86 9.32 -11.58
N ASP A 49 16.81 10.24 -11.78
CA ASP A 49 18.25 9.98 -11.63
C ASP A 49 18.73 10.13 -10.18
N LYS A 50 17.80 10.28 -9.23
CA LYS A 50 18.11 10.48 -7.80
C LYS A 50 18.38 9.19 -7.04
N ILE A 51 18.13 8.04 -7.66
CA ILE A 51 18.33 6.70 -7.09
C ILE A 51 19.52 6.05 -7.77
N GLU A 52 20.38 5.40 -7.00
CA GLU A 52 21.48 4.61 -7.55
C GLU A 52 20.94 3.36 -8.26
N SER A 53 21.57 2.92 -9.35
CA SER A 53 21.09 1.76 -10.11
C SER A 53 20.95 0.49 -9.25
N SER A 54 21.83 0.31 -8.25
CA SER A 54 21.75 -0.84 -7.33
C SER A 54 20.52 -0.81 -6.43
N GLU A 55 20.10 0.38 -5.97
CA GLU A 55 18.89 0.55 -5.18
C GLU A 55 17.66 0.31 -6.05
N MET A 56 17.69 0.77 -7.30
CA MET A 56 16.61 0.51 -8.25
C MET A 56 16.47 -1.00 -8.55
N ASP A 57 17.58 -1.70 -8.77
CA ASP A 57 17.62 -3.16 -8.93
C ASP A 57 17.03 -3.87 -7.70
N GLU A 58 17.35 -3.40 -6.49
CA GLU A 58 16.81 -3.94 -5.25
C GLU A 58 15.28 -3.74 -5.17
N MET A 59 14.76 -2.57 -5.52
CA MET A 59 13.32 -2.30 -5.52
C MET A 59 12.57 -3.17 -6.55
N LEU A 60 13.15 -3.37 -7.75
CA LEU A 60 12.63 -4.29 -8.76
C LEU A 60 12.65 -5.74 -8.25
N ALA A 61 13.72 -6.17 -7.59
CA ALA A 61 13.82 -7.50 -6.99
C ALA A 61 12.79 -7.70 -5.86
N LYS A 62 12.55 -6.70 -5.01
CA LYS A 62 11.48 -6.75 -3.99
C LYS A 62 10.10 -6.83 -4.60
N SER A 63 9.88 -6.21 -5.76
CA SER A 63 8.61 -6.34 -6.49
C SER A 63 8.38 -7.77 -6.97
N GLU A 64 9.40 -8.39 -7.56
CA GLU A 64 9.36 -9.80 -7.97
C GLU A 64 9.10 -10.72 -6.78
N LEU A 65 9.79 -10.48 -5.67
CA LEU A 65 9.62 -11.22 -4.42
C LEU A 65 8.18 -11.11 -3.88
N ALA A 66 7.57 -9.92 -3.93
CA ALA A 66 6.19 -9.72 -3.50
C ALA A 66 5.19 -10.50 -4.38
N VAL A 67 5.39 -10.51 -5.70
CA VAL A 67 4.58 -11.29 -6.64
C VAL A 67 4.69 -12.77 -6.34
N ASN A 68 5.92 -13.28 -6.16
CA ASN A 68 6.16 -14.69 -5.85
C ASN A 68 5.53 -15.07 -4.49
N ALA A 69 5.65 -14.22 -3.48
CA ALA A 69 5.08 -14.47 -2.16
C ALA A 69 3.54 -14.56 -2.20
N TRP A 70 2.87 -13.70 -2.98
CA TRP A 70 1.43 -13.80 -3.19
C TRP A 70 1.05 -15.02 -4.02
N ARG A 71 1.78 -15.31 -5.11
CA ARG A 71 1.59 -16.51 -5.95
C ARG A 71 1.60 -17.77 -5.07
N GLU A 72 2.65 -17.95 -4.27
CA GLU A 72 2.80 -19.10 -3.38
C GLU A 72 1.68 -19.19 -2.34
N LYS A 73 1.34 -18.08 -1.67
CA LYS A 73 0.27 -18.06 -0.66
C LYS A 73 -1.08 -18.42 -1.25
N LEU A 74 -1.44 -17.84 -2.39
CA LEU A 74 -2.72 -18.07 -3.05
C LEU A 74 -2.81 -19.50 -3.59
N GLN A 75 -1.77 -19.98 -4.27
CA GLN A 75 -1.69 -21.38 -4.74
C GLN A 75 -1.68 -22.41 -3.62
N LYS A 76 -1.12 -22.06 -2.45
CA LYS A 76 -1.16 -22.93 -1.26
C LYS A 76 -2.56 -22.95 -0.62
N SER A 77 -3.27 -21.82 -0.65
CA SER A 77 -4.62 -21.71 -0.11
C SER A 77 -5.71 -22.32 -1.02
N GLU A 78 -5.46 -22.36 -2.33
CA GLU A 78 -6.35 -22.95 -3.33
C GLU A 78 -6.10 -24.46 -3.46
N ILE A 79 -7.16 -25.26 -3.41
CA ILE A 79 -7.05 -26.73 -3.41
C ILE A 79 -7.13 -27.28 -4.82
N THR A 80 -8.00 -26.72 -5.66
CA THR A 80 -8.41 -27.33 -6.93
C THR A 80 -7.84 -26.59 -8.13
N ASN A 81 -7.91 -25.25 -8.15
CA ASN A 81 -7.57 -24.46 -9.35
C ASN A 81 -6.35 -23.56 -9.11
N LYS A 82 -5.23 -24.15 -8.68
CA LYS A 82 -4.01 -23.40 -8.32
C LYS A 82 -3.46 -22.57 -9.48
N GLU A 83 -3.65 -23.03 -10.70
CA GLU A 83 -3.25 -22.37 -11.94
C GLU A 83 -3.90 -20.98 -12.12
N PHE A 84 -5.08 -20.73 -11.53
CA PHE A 84 -5.69 -19.39 -11.56
C PHE A 84 -4.95 -18.36 -10.71
N TRP A 85 -4.00 -18.82 -9.90
CA TRP A 85 -3.14 -17.97 -9.07
C TRP A 85 -1.70 -17.95 -9.56
N ASP A 86 -1.43 -18.32 -10.80
CA ASP A 86 -0.09 -18.23 -11.42
C ASP A 86 0.26 -16.79 -11.85
N LEU A 87 0.33 -15.88 -10.87
CA LEU A 87 0.64 -14.46 -11.07
C LEU A 87 1.92 -14.30 -11.88
N LYS A 88 2.03 -13.33 -12.78
CA LYS A 88 3.24 -13.10 -13.58
C LYS A 88 3.97 -11.84 -13.14
N PHE A 89 5.29 -11.80 -13.35
CA PHE A 89 6.11 -10.62 -13.08
C PHE A 89 6.91 -10.25 -14.32
N LYS A 90 7.02 -8.94 -14.58
CA LYS A 90 7.81 -8.36 -15.66
C LYS A 90 8.51 -7.11 -15.17
N LYS A 91 9.79 -6.96 -15.52
CA LYS A 91 10.54 -5.71 -15.33
C LYS A 91 10.40 -4.88 -16.59
N ILE A 92 10.14 -3.59 -16.44
CA ILE A 92 10.08 -2.62 -17.54
C ILE A 92 11.23 -1.65 -17.33
N GLY A 93 12.16 -1.61 -18.26
CA GLY A 93 13.32 -0.70 -18.18
C GLY A 93 12.92 0.76 -18.37
N LYS A 94 13.80 1.69 -17.97
CA LYS A 94 13.58 3.15 -18.02
C LYS A 94 13.13 3.68 -19.38
N ASN A 95 13.56 3.04 -20.47
CA ASN A 95 13.25 3.42 -21.86
C ASN A 95 12.20 2.53 -22.53
N GLU A 96 11.62 1.59 -21.79
CA GLU A 96 10.59 0.70 -22.29
C GLU A 96 9.21 1.24 -21.94
N SER A 97 8.26 1.09 -22.85
CA SER A 97 6.87 1.44 -22.58
C SER A 97 6.15 0.28 -21.91
N VAL A 98 5.27 0.60 -20.96
CA VAL A 98 4.33 -0.38 -20.41
C VAL A 98 3.46 -0.89 -21.55
N THR A 99 3.43 -2.21 -21.71
CA THR A 99 2.70 -2.91 -22.76
C THR A 99 1.33 -3.39 -22.25
N ASP A 100 0.42 -3.70 -23.17
CA ASP A 100 -0.97 -4.09 -22.86
C ASP A 100 -1.08 -5.41 -22.07
N ASP A 101 -0.02 -6.21 -21.99
CA ASP A 101 0.06 -7.43 -21.17
C ASP A 101 0.26 -7.16 -19.67
N CYS A 102 0.43 -5.89 -19.27
CA CYS A 102 0.56 -5.47 -17.88
C CYS A 102 -0.81 -5.21 -17.24
N THR A 103 -1.31 -6.15 -16.45
CA THR A 103 -2.58 -6.00 -15.73
C THR A 103 -2.48 -4.98 -14.59
N ILE A 104 -1.37 -5.02 -13.84
CA ILE A 104 -1.08 -4.10 -12.71
C ILE A 104 0.34 -3.55 -12.86
N THR A 105 0.50 -2.23 -12.72
CA THR A 105 1.82 -1.56 -12.81
C THR A 105 2.31 -1.15 -11.43
N ILE A 106 3.58 -1.41 -11.10
CA ILE A 106 4.24 -0.94 -9.87
C ILE A 106 5.15 0.22 -10.26
N LEU A 107 4.91 1.37 -9.65
CA LEU A 107 5.56 2.65 -9.96
C LEU A 107 6.26 3.21 -8.71
N PHE A 108 7.50 3.63 -8.88
CA PHE A 108 8.33 4.19 -7.82
C PHE A 108 8.41 5.71 -7.95
N ARG A 109 8.17 6.43 -6.84
CA ARG A 109 8.17 7.90 -6.80
C ARG A 109 8.94 8.38 -5.57
N ASP A 110 9.88 9.29 -5.78
CA ASP A 110 10.40 10.11 -4.69
C ASP A 110 9.32 11.14 -4.32
N ASP A 111 8.83 11.08 -3.08
CA ASP A 111 7.85 12.05 -2.59
C ASP A 111 8.54 13.13 -1.75
N PRO A 112 8.55 14.39 -2.20
CA PRO A 112 9.15 15.48 -1.43
C PRO A 112 8.30 15.92 -0.23
N GLU A 113 7.04 15.49 -0.12
CA GLU A 113 6.06 15.93 0.90
C GLU A 113 5.86 14.92 2.04
N PHE A 114 6.86 14.11 2.38
CA PHE A 114 6.94 13.42 3.68
C PHE A 114 7.06 14.42 4.88
N SER A 115 6.33 15.53 4.86
CA SER A 115 6.30 16.51 5.93
C SER A 115 5.27 16.10 6.98
N GLY A 116 5.76 15.42 8.01
CA GLY A 116 5.09 15.34 9.30
C GLY A 116 4.43 14.01 9.63
N SER A 117 4.96 13.33 10.64
CA SER A 117 4.23 12.39 11.51
C SER A 117 3.97 10.95 11.02
N LEU A 118 4.50 10.48 9.89
CA LEU A 118 4.45 9.05 9.58
C LEU A 118 5.75 8.38 10.03
N LEU A 119 5.63 7.39 10.94
CA LEU A 119 6.74 6.54 11.41
C LEU A 119 7.40 5.72 10.28
N SER A 120 6.84 5.74 9.07
CA SER A 120 7.31 5.02 7.89
C SER A 120 7.86 5.99 6.85
N LYS A 121 9.05 5.69 6.34
CA LYS A 121 9.71 6.39 5.22
C LYS A 121 9.29 5.88 3.84
N THR A 122 8.34 4.95 3.83
CA THR A 122 7.80 4.32 2.63
C THR A 122 6.30 4.23 2.76
N LEU A 123 5.59 4.68 1.73
CA LEU A 123 4.13 4.64 1.63
C LEU A 123 3.70 3.96 0.34
N GLY A 124 2.50 3.40 0.37
CA GLY A 124 1.89 2.72 -0.75
C GLY A 124 0.52 3.32 -1.06
N ALA A 125 0.14 3.26 -2.32
CA ALA A 125 -1.24 3.47 -2.72
C ALA A 125 -1.58 2.63 -3.95
N PHE A 126 -2.65 1.84 -3.86
CA PHE A 126 -3.25 1.18 -5.00
C PHE A 126 -4.39 2.00 -5.60
N MET A 127 -4.23 2.43 -6.86
CA MET A 127 -5.23 3.19 -7.61
C MET A 127 -5.24 2.78 -9.09
N ARG A 128 -6.41 2.45 -9.65
CA ARG A 128 -6.62 2.24 -11.09
C ARG A 128 -5.55 1.34 -11.74
N ASN A 129 -5.42 0.10 -11.27
CA ASN A 129 -4.45 -0.88 -11.78
C ASN A 129 -2.98 -0.47 -11.56
N SER A 130 -2.70 0.53 -10.74
CA SER A 130 -1.34 0.98 -10.43
C SER A 130 -1.10 0.94 -8.94
N ILE A 131 0.04 0.36 -8.54
CA ILE A 131 0.60 0.43 -7.20
C ILE A 131 1.66 1.52 -7.23
N TYR A 132 1.45 2.58 -6.47
CA TYR A 132 2.43 3.64 -6.28
C TYR A 132 3.19 3.37 -4.99
N ILE A 133 4.52 3.35 -5.09
CA ILE A 133 5.43 3.22 -3.97
C ILE A 133 6.18 4.54 -3.83
N TYR A 134 5.87 5.24 -2.74
CA TYR A 134 6.48 6.50 -2.38
C TYR A 134 7.57 6.26 -1.34
N TYR A 135 8.74 6.86 -1.53
CA TYR A 135 9.86 6.72 -0.60
C TYR A 135 10.54 8.06 -0.34
N GLU A 136 11.05 8.21 0.88
CA GLU A 136 11.87 9.35 1.28
C GLU A 136 13.34 9.07 0.96
N ASN A 137 13.82 9.66 -0.15
CA ASN A 137 15.22 9.56 -0.59
C ASN A 137 16.09 10.74 -0.12
N GLN A 138 15.69 11.44 0.96
CA GLN A 138 16.56 12.44 1.57
C GLN A 138 17.57 11.73 2.47
N GLU A 139 18.84 12.12 2.39
CA GLU A 139 19.90 11.67 3.31
C GLU A 139 19.44 11.91 4.75
N SER A 140 18.93 10.87 5.38
CA SER A 140 18.54 10.97 6.76
C SER A 140 19.79 10.76 7.61
N ILE A 141 19.96 11.61 8.61
CA ILE A 141 21.01 11.53 9.64
C ILE A 141 21.03 10.15 10.35
N TYR A 142 19.99 9.33 10.17
CA TYR A 142 19.80 8.03 10.83
C TYR A 142 20.07 6.78 9.96
N GLY A 143 20.58 6.92 8.72
CA GLY A 143 21.01 5.78 7.88
C GLY A 143 19.87 4.81 7.52
N ASP A 144 19.31 4.98 6.31
CA ASP A 144 18.51 4.04 5.52
C ASP A 144 17.51 3.12 6.23
N LYS A 145 16.26 3.60 6.32
CA LYS A 145 15.08 2.80 6.74
C LYS A 145 14.00 2.69 5.66
N TRP A 146 14.14 3.40 4.54
CA TRP A 146 13.10 3.42 3.50
C TRP A 146 13.11 2.12 2.67
N MET A 147 14.29 1.60 2.34
CA MET A 147 14.44 0.36 1.56
C MET A 147 13.88 -0.88 2.27
N ASP A 148 13.90 -0.90 3.61
CA ASP A 148 13.27 -1.93 4.43
C ASP A 148 11.74 -1.94 4.28
N GLY A 149 11.14 -0.77 4.06
CA GLY A 149 9.70 -0.61 3.91
C GLY A 149 9.18 -1.07 2.55
N ILE A 150 9.99 -1.02 1.49
CA ILE A 150 9.55 -1.22 0.10
C ILE A 150 8.82 -2.55 -0.09
N LEU A 151 9.43 -3.67 0.32
CA LEU A 151 8.83 -5.00 0.16
C LEU A 151 7.48 -5.11 0.89
N LYS A 152 7.44 -4.66 2.15
CA LYS A 152 6.24 -4.73 2.99
C LYS A 152 5.10 -3.92 2.37
N THR A 153 5.42 -2.72 1.89
CA THR A 153 4.47 -1.83 1.22
C THR A 153 3.94 -2.46 -0.07
N ILE A 154 4.81 -2.98 -0.94
CA ILE A 154 4.37 -3.66 -2.17
C ILE A 154 3.44 -4.83 -1.86
N ILE A 155 3.80 -5.69 -0.88
CA ILE A 155 2.94 -6.81 -0.47
C ILE A 155 1.56 -6.34 -0.01
N HIS A 156 1.52 -5.24 0.77
CA HIS A 156 0.27 -4.67 1.26
C HIS A 156 -0.61 -4.13 0.11
N GLU A 157 -0.04 -3.32 -0.77
CA GLU A 157 -0.75 -2.77 -1.93
C GLU A 157 -1.20 -3.84 -2.92
N MET A 158 -0.39 -4.89 -3.12
CA MET A 158 -0.81 -6.07 -3.87
C MET A 158 -2.02 -6.73 -3.22
N GLY A 159 -2.11 -6.77 -1.89
CA GLY A 159 -3.30 -7.22 -1.18
C GLY A 159 -4.56 -6.47 -1.62
N HIS A 160 -4.48 -5.15 -1.81
CA HIS A 160 -5.63 -4.37 -2.30
C HIS A 160 -6.10 -4.79 -3.70
N THR A 161 -5.20 -5.24 -4.58
CA THR A 161 -5.58 -5.74 -5.92
C THR A 161 -6.47 -6.99 -5.88
N PHE A 162 -6.33 -7.80 -4.82
CA PHE A 162 -7.13 -9.00 -4.58
C PHE A 162 -8.37 -8.73 -3.70
N GLY A 163 -8.61 -7.47 -3.32
CA GLY A 163 -9.62 -7.13 -2.31
C GLY A 163 -9.24 -7.55 -0.89
N LEU A 164 -7.96 -7.86 -0.64
CA LEU A 164 -7.44 -8.37 0.63
C LEU A 164 -6.69 -7.33 1.47
N GLY A 165 -6.51 -6.10 1.01
CA GLY A 165 -5.56 -5.17 1.63
C GLY A 165 -5.94 -4.62 3.01
N HIS A 166 -7.16 -4.86 3.50
CA HIS A 166 -7.54 -4.59 4.90
C HIS A 166 -7.82 -5.86 5.73
N TYR A 167 -7.48 -7.05 5.23
CA TYR A 167 -7.51 -8.26 6.07
C TYR A 167 -6.35 -8.20 7.05
N THR A 168 -6.60 -7.57 8.20
CA THR A 168 -5.78 -7.73 9.39
C THR A 168 -6.12 -9.08 10.03
N THR A 169 -5.10 -9.91 10.27
CA THR A 169 -5.15 -10.87 11.39
C THR A 169 -5.09 -10.13 12.71
#